data_AF-K9U3G8-F1
#
_entry.id   AF-K9U3G8-F1
#
_cell.length_a   1.000
_cell.length_b   1.000
_cell.length_c   1.000
_cell.angle_alpha   90.00
_cell.angle_beta   90.00
_cell.angle_gamma   90.00
#
_symmetry.space_group_name_H-M   'P 1'
#
loop_
_entity.id
_entity.type
_entity.pdbx_description
1 polymer ?
#
loop_
_entity_poly.entity_id
_entity_poly.type
_entity_poly.pdbx_seq_one_letter_code
_entity_poly.pdbx_strand_id
1 'polypeptide(L)' 'MAENMDRYSGTKQKSPRRLHTAAGKFAPDYQEEPKRLRTMRLTDTAWAKLAQIADRNQITRSEVIEIFARDGELY' A
#
# COMPACT_ATOMS: atom_id res chain seq x y z
N MET A 1 -5.10 -21.35 30.45
CA MET A 1 -4.87 -19.99 29.92
C MET A 1 -4.04 -20.11 28.66
N ALA A 2 -4.58 -19.74 27.49
CA ALA A 2 -3.79 -19.60 26.26
C ALA A 2 -4.22 -18.29 25.58
N GLU A 3 -3.33 -17.30 25.67
CA GLU A 3 -3.43 -16.01 25.01
C GLU A 3 -3.45 -16.17 23.49
N ASN A 4 -4.48 -15.65 22.84
CA ASN A 4 -4.60 -15.59 21.39
C ASN A 4 -5.03 -14.17 20.98
N MET A 5 -4.41 -13.15 21.60
CA MET A 5 -4.73 -11.74 21.39
C MET A 5 -3.61 -11.04 20.61
N ASP A 6 -3.34 -11.45 19.36
CA ASP A 6 -2.62 -10.56 18.44
C ASP A 6 -2.74 -10.90 16.94
N ARG A 7 -3.87 -11.47 16.50
CA ARG A 7 -4.07 -11.83 15.07
C ARG A 7 -4.55 -10.68 14.18
N TYR A 8 -4.77 -9.50 14.74
CA TYR A 8 -5.28 -8.32 14.03
C TYR A 8 -4.57 -7.02 14.45
N SER A 9 -3.24 -7.00 14.42
CA SER A 9 -2.42 -5.79 14.67
C SER A 9 -2.32 -4.84 13.46
N GLY A 10 -2.94 -5.19 12.31
CA GLY A 10 -2.75 -4.52 11.02
C GLY A 10 -3.33 -3.11 10.85
N THR A 11 -3.74 -2.40 11.91
CA THR A 11 -4.37 -1.06 11.79
C THR A 11 -3.71 0.04 12.63
N LYS A 12 -2.49 -0.16 13.16
CA LYS A 12 -1.90 0.80 14.13
C LYS A 12 -1.13 1.98 13.55
N GLN A 13 -0.95 2.10 12.24
CA GLN A 13 -0.45 3.33 11.62
C GLN A 13 -1.34 3.71 10.43
N LYS A 14 -2.25 4.65 10.66
CA LYS A 14 -2.93 5.34 9.56
C LYS A 14 -1.90 6.26 8.93
N SER A 15 -1.60 6.01 7.66
CA SER A 15 -0.79 6.89 6.81
C SER A 15 -1.36 8.33 6.81
N PRO A 16 -0.54 9.34 6.49
CA PRO A 16 -1.02 10.71 6.32
C PRO A 16 -2.26 10.72 5.42
N ARG A 17 -3.34 11.38 5.87
CA ARG A 17 -4.59 11.49 5.09
C ARG A 17 -4.26 12.11 3.72
N ARG A 18 -4.64 11.40 2.65
CA ARG A 18 -4.42 11.78 1.24
C ARG A 18 -4.74 13.26 0.98
N LEU A 19 -3.94 13.91 0.13
CA LEU A 19 -4.13 15.31 -0.24
C LEU A 19 -5.56 15.56 -0.75
N HIS A 20 -6.21 16.55 -0.15
CA HIS A 20 -7.43 17.11 -0.69
C HIS A 20 -7.09 17.94 -1.94
N THR A 21 -7.96 17.90 -2.94
CA THR A 21 -7.97 18.94 -3.99
C THR A 21 -8.21 20.31 -3.37
N ALA A 22 -7.92 21.40 -4.09
CA ALA A 22 -8.23 22.77 -3.65
C ALA A 22 -9.72 22.98 -3.29
N ALA A 23 -10.61 22.10 -3.76
CA ALA A 23 -12.04 22.06 -3.45
C ALA A 23 -12.42 21.15 -2.26
N GLY A 24 -11.45 20.65 -1.49
CA GLY A 24 -11.69 19.76 -0.35
C GLY A 24 -12.10 18.32 -0.73
N LYS A 25 -12.21 17.99 -2.02
CA LYS A 25 -12.59 16.65 -2.49
C LYS A 25 -11.38 15.73 -2.51
N PHE A 26 -11.58 14.49 -2.09
CA PHE A 26 -10.60 13.41 -2.25
C PHE A 26 -10.32 13.21 -3.74
N ALA A 27 -9.10 13.50 -4.19
CA ALA A 27 -8.66 13.13 -5.54
C ALA A 27 -8.15 11.69 -5.51
N PRO A 28 -8.52 10.85 -6.49
CA PRO A 28 -7.76 9.64 -6.77
C PRO A 28 -6.38 10.03 -7.30
N ASP A 29 -5.34 9.30 -6.89
CA ASP A 29 -3.96 9.54 -7.38
C ASP A 29 -3.85 9.26 -8.90
N TYR A 30 -4.78 8.49 -9.46
CA TYR A 30 -4.85 8.10 -10.86
C TYR A 30 -6.19 8.58 -11.43
N GLN A 31 -6.18 9.68 -12.19
CA GLN A 31 -7.40 10.27 -12.76
C GLN A 31 -7.83 9.59 -14.08
N GLU A 32 -6.87 9.05 -14.82
CA GLU A 32 -7.10 8.44 -16.14
C GLU A 32 -7.53 6.97 -16.05
N GLU A 33 -7.04 6.23 -15.04
CA GLU A 33 -7.32 4.80 -14.88
C GLU A 33 -7.79 4.49 -13.44
N PRO A 34 -9.09 4.14 -13.24
CA PRO A 34 -9.58 3.80 -11.91
C PRO A 34 -9.00 2.46 -11.45
N LYS A 35 -8.45 2.44 -10.24
CA LYS A 35 -7.95 1.20 -9.61
C LYS A 35 -9.05 0.13 -9.56
N ARG A 36 -8.72 -1.08 -10.01
CA ARG A 36 -9.58 -2.27 -9.90
C ARG A 36 -8.94 -3.26 -8.94
N LEU A 37 -9.74 -3.93 -8.13
CA LEU A 37 -9.26 -5.00 -7.26
C LEU A 37 -8.78 -6.18 -8.14
N ARG A 38 -7.52 -6.58 -7.96
CA ARG A 38 -6.91 -7.72 -8.64
C ARG A 38 -6.27 -8.65 -7.62
N THR A 39 -6.56 -9.93 -7.71
CA THR A 39 -5.94 -10.97 -6.87
C THR A 39 -4.64 -11.43 -7.50
N MET A 40 -3.56 -11.53 -6.72
CA MET A 40 -2.29 -12.08 -7.15
C MET A 40 -1.76 -13.10 -6.13
N ARG A 41 -0.97 -14.07 -6.58
CA ARG A 41 -0.30 -15.04 -5.72
C ARG A 41 1.17 -14.69 -5.60
N LEU A 42 1.66 -14.67 -4.37
CA LEU A 42 3.04 -14.35 -4.04
C LEU A 42 3.55 -15.39 -3.02
N THR A 43 4.86 -15.60 -2.99
CA THR A 43 5.49 -16.32 -1.89
C THR A 43 5.61 -15.40 -0.68
N ASP A 44 5.72 -15.97 0.52
CA ASP A 44 5.91 -15.19 1.75
C ASP A 44 7.16 -14.31 1.68
N THR A 45 8.24 -14.82 1.07
CA THR A 45 9.47 -14.06 0.84
C THR A 45 9.24 -12.84 -0.06
N ALA A 46 8.48 -12.98 -1.14
CA ALA A 46 8.16 -11.86 -2.02
C ALA A 46 7.29 -10.82 -1.29
N TRP A 47 6.31 -11.28 -0.52
CA TRP A 47 5.45 -10.40 0.28
C TRP A 47 6.22 -9.61 1.34
N ALA A 48 7.18 -10.25 2.01
CA ALA A 48 8.06 -9.61 2.98
C ALA A 48 8.99 -8.56 2.33
N LYS A 49 9.54 -8.85 1.16
CA LYS A 49 10.37 -7.86 0.41
C LYS A 49 9.56 -6.63 -0.01
N LEU A 50 8.34 -6.83 -0.49
CA LEU A 50 7.43 -5.72 -0.80
C LEU A 50 7.15 -4.86 0.44
N ALA A 51 7.02 -5.47 1.62
CA ALA A 51 6.87 -4.73 2.87
C ALA A 51 8.10 -3.83 3.16
N GLN A 52 9.30 -4.37 3.04
CA GLN A 52 10.53 -3.61 3.31
C GLN A 52 10.70 -2.42 2.37
N ILE A 53 10.41 -2.61 1.08
CA ILE A 53 10.47 -1.52 0.08
C ILE A 53 9.39 -0.46 0.39
N ALA A 54 8.18 -0.92 0.71
CA ALA A 54 7.07 -0.04 1.07
C ALA A 54 7.42 0.82 2.30
N ASP A 55 7.97 0.21 3.35
CA ASP A 55 8.37 0.90 4.59
C ASP A 55 9.46 1.94 4.35
N ARG A 56 10.46 1.62 3.51
CA ARG A 56 11.55 2.55 3.16
C ARG A 56 11.05 3.78 2.39
N ASN A 57 10.08 3.58 1.50
CA ASN A 57 9.51 4.65 0.66
C ASN A 57 8.27 5.32 1.29
N GLN A 58 7.85 4.88 2.50
CA GLN A 58 6.64 5.35 3.19
C GLN A 58 5.35 5.22 2.36
N ILE A 59 5.27 4.19 1.51
CA ILE A 59 4.11 3.87 0.67
C ILE A 59 3.54 2.51 1.05
N THR A 60 2.44 2.10 0.43
CA THR A 60 1.85 0.77 0.62
C THR A 60 2.45 -0.27 -0.33
N ARG A 61 2.35 -1.55 0.03
CA ARG A 61 2.80 -2.68 -0.82
C ARG A 61 2.14 -2.67 -2.20
N SER A 62 0.88 -2.27 -2.29
CA SER A 62 0.17 -2.15 -3.57
C SER A 62 0.67 -0.96 -4.40
N GLU A 63 1.08 0.14 -3.76
CA GLU A 63 1.74 1.25 -4.46
C GLU A 63 3.13 0.86 -4.98
N VAL A 64 3.89 0.04 -4.26
CA VAL A 64 5.14 -0.54 -4.77
C VAL A 64 4.90 -1.31 -6.07
N ILE A 65 3.86 -2.14 -6.11
CA ILE A 65 3.51 -2.93 -7.31
C ILE A 65 3.10 -2.02 -8.47
N GLU A 66 2.27 -1.01 -8.22
CA GLU A 66 1.83 -0.05 -9.23
C GLU A 66 2.99 0.77 -9.81
N ILE A 67 3.89 1.28 -8.95
CA ILE A 67 5.06 2.05 -9.37
C ILE A 67 5.98 1.17 -10.21
N PHE A 68 6.28 -0.03 -9.73
CA PHE A 68 7.12 -0.98 -10.47
C PHE A 68 6.51 -1.35 -11.83
N ALA A 69 5.20 -1.59 -11.90
CA ALA A 69 4.51 -1.97 -13.14
C ALA A 69 4.39 -0.80 -14.15
N ARG A 70 4.64 0.43 -13.72
CA ARG A 70 4.63 1.65 -14.54
C ARG A 70 6.03 2.19 -14.79
N ASP A 71 7.05 1.34 -14.65
CA ASP A 71 8.48 1.67 -14.84
C ASP A 71 8.99 2.82 -13.95
N GLY A 72 8.36 3.00 -12.79
CA GLY A 72 8.80 3.99 -11.81
C GLY A 72 9.96 3.49 -10.93
N GLU A 73 10.72 4.44 -10.36
CA GLU A 73 11.85 4.14 -9.48
C GLU A 73 11.41 4.06 -8.01
N LEU A 74 12.02 3.14 -7.27
CA LEU A 74 11.86 2.96 -5.82
C LEU A 74 13.26 2.85 -5.19
N TYR A 75 13.46 3.51 -4.06
CA TYR A 75 14.75 3.55 -3.35
C TYR A 75 14.79 2.60 -2.16
#